data_AF-A0AAV0TSB6-F1
#
_entry.id   AF-A0AAV0TSB6-F1
#
_cell.length_a   1.000
_cell.length_b   1.000
_cell.length_c   1.000
_cell.angle_alpha   90.00
_cell.angle_beta   90.00
_cell.angle_gamma   90.00
#
_symmetry.space_group_name_H-M   'P 1'
#
loop_
_entity.id
_entity.type
_entity.pdbx_description
1 polymer ?
#
loop_
_entity_poly.entity_id
_entity_poly.type
_entity_poly.pdbx_seq_one_letter_code
_entity_poly.pdbx_strand_id
1 'polypeptide(L)'
;MAPVPHYVKSVALKNATSHPVKVTATFGSDEFEAEGKAKIRETRELAPGAEATLDEREYDMGGWTAVAGLYSLEVEHSRDHAVLGKTLYTPSVNRIVDVLHVDIGADAGAKSFKVAAVREA
;
A
#
# COMPACT_ATOMS: atom_id res chain seq x y z
N MET A 1 -14.36 -25.28 6.08
CA MET A 1 -12.97 -24.87 5.73
C MET A 1 -12.91 -23.37 5.95
N ALA A 2 -11.99 -22.88 6.78
CA ALA A 2 -11.77 -21.44 6.88
C ALA A 2 -11.24 -20.93 5.52
N PRO A 3 -11.68 -19.75 5.05
CA PRO A 3 -11.14 -19.17 3.82
C PRO A 3 -9.62 -19.04 3.95
N VAL A 4 -8.90 -19.38 2.88
CA VAL A 4 -7.44 -19.19 2.85
C VAL A 4 -7.18 -17.70 2.99
N PRO A 5 -6.33 -17.25 3.92
CA PRO A 5 -6.08 -15.83 4.09
C PRO A 5 -5.38 -15.28 2.85
N HIS A 6 -5.92 -14.21 2.28
CA HIS A 6 -5.34 -13.53 1.12
C HIS A 6 -5.00 -12.10 1.49
N TYR A 7 -3.75 -11.85 1.86
CA TYR A 7 -3.31 -10.51 2.25
C TYR A 7 -1.83 -10.27 1.93
N VAL A 8 -1.46 -9.00 1.84
CA VAL A 8 -0.06 -8.57 1.75
C VAL A 8 0.39 -8.14 3.14
N LYS A 9 1.52 -8.66 3.62
CA LYS A 9 2.10 -8.31 4.92
C LYS A 9 2.84 -6.98 4.84
N SER A 10 3.82 -6.89 3.95
CA SER A 10 4.67 -5.71 3.82
C SER A 10 4.70 -5.19 2.39
N VAL A 11 5.03 -3.91 2.23
CA VAL A 11 5.05 -3.23 0.93
C VAL A 11 6.37 -2.53 0.74
N ALA A 12 7.13 -2.92 -0.28
CA ALA A 12 8.31 -2.19 -0.72
C ALA A 12 7.89 -1.17 -1.78
N LEU A 13 8.11 0.10 -1.53
CA LEU A 13 7.76 1.21 -2.41
C LEU A 13 9.00 1.75 -3.09
N LYS A 14 8.91 2.00 -4.39
CA LYS A 14 9.94 2.68 -5.16
C LYS A 14 9.36 3.85 -5.93
N ASN A 15 9.89 5.04 -5.71
CA ASN A 15 9.53 6.21 -6.51
C ASN A 15 10.45 6.32 -7.73
N ALA A 16 10.02 5.79 -8.87
CA ALA A 16 10.71 5.93 -10.14
C ALA A 16 10.39 7.25 -10.86
N THR A 17 9.59 8.14 -10.25
CA THR A 17 9.23 9.43 -10.84
C THR A 17 10.28 10.51 -10.58
N SER A 18 10.26 11.57 -11.39
CA SER A 18 11.10 12.75 -11.22
C SER A 18 10.62 13.72 -10.13
N HIS A 19 9.55 13.38 -9.40
CA HIS A 19 8.92 14.26 -8.42
C HIS A 19 8.68 13.53 -7.09
N PRO A 20 8.60 14.24 -5.96
CA PRO A 20 8.27 13.60 -4.70
C PRO A 20 6.81 13.14 -4.70
N VAL A 21 6.59 11.90 -4.26
CA VAL A 21 5.25 11.31 -4.14
C VAL A 21 4.94 11.02 -2.68
N LYS A 22 3.65 11.09 -2.34
CA LYS A 22 3.13 10.69 -1.04
C LYS A 22 2.31 9.43 -1.24
N VAL A 23 2.67 8.39 -0.50
CA VAL A 23 2.03 7.08 -0.52
C VAL A 23 1.33 6.87 0.80
N THR A 24 0.02 6.60 0.77
CA THR A 24 -0.78 6.24 1.94
C THR A 24 -1.22 4.79 1.81
N ALA A 25 -0.59 3.90 2.56
CA ALA A 25 -1.02 2.53 2.69
C ALA A 25 -2.05 2.41 3.81
N THR A 26 -3.15 1.72 3.54
CA THR A 26 -4.16 1.37 4.51
C THR A 26 -4.07 -0.13 4.75
N PHE A 27 -3.78 -0.52 5.98
CA PHE A 27 -3.75 -1.90 6.46
C PHE A 27 -5.01 -2.20 7.26
N GLY A 28 -5.57 -3.39 7.07
CA GLY A 28 -6.78 -3.86 7.74
C GLY A 28 -7.66 -4.70 6.82
N SER A 29 -8.84 -5.04 7.32
CA SER A 29 -9.90 -5.68 6.53
C SER A 29 -11.26 -5.14 6.96
N ASP A 30 -12.27 -5.28 6.12
CA ASP A 30 -13.64 -4.92 6.47
C ASP A 30 -14.18 -5.78 7.62
N GLU A 31 -13.67 -7.00 7.79
CA GLU A 31 -13.98 -7.88 8.92
C GLU A 31 -13.51 -7.24 10.24
N PHE A 32 -12.26 -6.79 10.30
CA PHE A 32 -11.73 -6.10 11.48
C PHE A 32 -12.43 -4.75 11.73
N GLU A 33 -12.78 -4.01 10.67
CA GLU A 33 -13.54 -2.77 10.79
C GLU A 33 -14.95 -3.01 11.35
N ALA A 34 -15.62 -4.10 10.93
CA ALA A 34 -16.91 -4.52 11.48
C ALA A 34 -16.81 -4.97 12.95
N GLU A 35 -15.66 -5.51 13.37
CA GLU A 35 -15.34 -5.79 14.77
C GLU A 35 -14.92 -4.54 15.57
N GLY A 36 -14.97 -3.35 14.98
CA GLY A 36 -14.65 -2.07 15.62
C GLY A 36 -13.15 -1.76 15.67
N LYS A 37 -12.30 -2.51 14.96
CA LYS A 37 -10.87 -2.23 14.80
C LYS A 37 -10.66 -1.30 13.61
N ALA A 38 -10.19 -0.09 13.85
CA ALA A 38 -9.94 0.88 12.79
C ALA A 38 -8.84 0.39 11.82
N LYS A 39 -8.99 0.71 10.53
CA LYS A 39 -7.93 0.50 9.54
C LYS A 39 -6.69 1.34 9.88
N ILE A 40 -5.52 0.71 9.88
CA ILE A 40 -4.23 1.36 10.18
C ILE A 40 -3.76 2.06 8.92
N ARG A 41 -3.61 3.39 8.96
CA ARG A 41 -3.13 4.16 7.81
C ARG A 41 -1.69 4.59 8.05
N GLU A 42 -0.81 4.26 7.12
CA GLU A 42 0.57 4.72 7.12
C GLU A 42 0.86 5.54 5.87
N THR A 43 1.25 6.80 6.08
CA THR A 43 1.65 7.71 5.01
C THR A 43 3.16 7.87 4.99
N ARG A 44 3.75 7.69 3.81
CA ARG A 44 5.18 7.90 3.54
C ARG A 44 5.38 8.81 2.36
N GLU A 45 6.30 9.76 2.51
CA GLU A 45 6.74 10.61 1.42
C GLU A 45 8.06 10.07 0.86
N LEU A 46 8.10 9.90 -0.45
CA LEU A 46 9.23 9.37 -1.20
C LEU A 46 9.79 10.47 -2.09
N ALA A 47 11.06 10.80 -1.92
CA ALA A 47 11.79 11.65 -2.85
C ALA A 47 11.95 10.96 -4.22
N PRO A 48 12.23 11.70 -5.31
CA PRO A 48 12.53 11.11 -6.61
C PRO A 48 13.67 10.08 -6.50
N GLY A 49 13.45 8.86 -7.01
CA GLY A 49 14.41 7.77 -6.93
C GLY A 49 14.54 7.10 -5.56
N ALA A 50 13.77 7.51 -4.56
CA ALA A 50 13.83 6.93 -3.22
C ALA A 50 13.00 5.65 -3.12
N GLU A 51 13.47 4.75 -2.24
CA GLU A 51 12.82 3.50 -1.88
C GLU A 51 12.45 3.54 -0.40
N ALA A 52 11.29 3.01 -0.04
CA ALA A 52 10.89 2.82 1.36
C ALA A 52 10.10 1.54 1.51
N THR A 53 10.23 0.89 2.66
CA THR A 53 9.44 -0.29 2.99
C THR A 53 8.45 0.06 4.09
N LEU A 54 7.22 -0.41 3.93
CA LEU A 54 6.17 -0.41 4.93
C LEU A 54 6.09 -1.82 5.49
N ASP A 55 6.51 -1.96 6.74
CA ASP A 55 6.52 -3.25 7.44
C ASP A 55 5.10 -3.74 7.75
N GLU A 56 5.01 -5.03 8.10
CA GLU A 56 3.76 -5.66 8.53
C GLU A 56 3.11 -4.90 9.69
N ARG A 57 1.77 -4.81 9.63
CA ARG A 57 0.96 -4.23 10.69
C ARG A 57 0.13 -5.32 11.36
N GLU A 58 -0.05 -5.19 12.66
CA GLU A 58 -0.79 -6.16 13.47
C GLU A 58 -1.82 -5.44 14.36
N TYR A 59 -2.95 -6.09 14.58
CA TYR A 59 -3.94 -5.71 15.57
C TYR A 59 -3.71 -6.49 16.85
N ASP A 60 -3.67 -5.78 17.98
CA ASP A 60 -3.76 -6.41 19.29
C ASP A 60 -5.20 -6.88 19.54
N MET A 61 -5.40 -8.18 19.73
CA MET A 61 -6.70 -8.80 20.00
C MET A 61 -6.88 -9.18 21.48
N GLY A 62 -6.09 -8.62 22.40
CA GLY A 62 -6.24 -8.89 23.84
C GLY A 62 -5.91 -10.33 24.24
N GLY A 63 -4.89 -10.94 23.61
CA GLY A 63 -4.43 -12.30 23.91
C GLY A 63 -3.72 -12.99 22.75
N TRP A 64 -3.85 -12.47 21.54
CA TRP A 64 -3.12 -12.85 20.33
C TRP A 64 -3.04 -11.64 19.37
N THR A 65 -2.16 -11.68 18.39
CA THR A 65 -2.05 -10.64 17.35
C THR A 65 -2.62 -11.13 16.04
N ALA A 66 -3.36 -10.25 15.36
CA ALA A 66 -3.91 -10.52 14.04
C ALA A 66 -3.20 -9.66 12.99
N VAL A 67 -2.69 -10.27 11.92
CA VAL A 67 -2.02 -9.53 10.85
C VAL A 67 -3.02 -8.65 10.10
N ALA A 68 -2.75 -7.35 10.05
CA ALA A 68 -3.47 -6.35 9.28
C ALA A 68 -2.89 -6.31 7.86
N GLY A 69 -3.53 -7.03 6.94
CA GLY A 69 -3.15 -7.03 5.54
C GLY A 69 -3.28 -5.67 4.85
N LEU A 70 -2.48 -5.41 3.81
CA LEU A 70 -2.70 -4.22 2.96
C LEU A 70 -4.11 -4.26 2.34
N TYR A 71 -4.95 -3.30 2.71
CA TYR A 71 -6.29 -3.09 2.18
C TYR A 71 -6.26 -2.26 0.89
N SER A 72 -5.55 -1.14 0.92
CA SER A 72 -5.41 -0.24 -0.23
C SER A 72 -4.15 0.60 -0.14
N LEU A 73 -3.69 1.10 -1.28
CA LEU A 73 -2.52 1.95 -1.40
C LEU A 73 -2.85 3.14 -2.29
N GLU A 74 -2.85 4.33 -1.70
CA GLU A 74 -3.08 5.58 -2.41
C GLU A 74 -1.74 6.25 -2.70
N VAL A 75 -1.50 6.60 -3.96
CA VAL A 75 -0.34 7.38 -4.37
C VAL A 75 -0.82 8.75 -4.88
N GLU A 76 -0.30 9.80 -4.28
CA GLU A 76 -0.55 11.18 -4.67
C GLU A 76 0.76 11.95 -4.82
N HIS A 77 0.69 13.10 -5.49
CA HIS A 77 1.85 13.97 -5.63
C HIS A 77 2.09 14.71 -4.30
N SER A 78 3.33 14.72 -3.78
CA SER A 78 3.63 15.31 -2.45
C SER A 78 3.45 16.83 -2.43
N ARG A 79 3.68 17.49 -3.57
CA ARG A 79 3.32 18.91 -3.77
C ARG A 79 1.99 18.98 -4.49
N ASP A 80 1.10 19.85 -4.08
CA ASP A 80 -0.27 20.10 -4.55
C ASP A 80 -0.39 20.54 -6.03
N HIS A 81 0.35 19.88 -6.93
CA HIS A 81 0.21 20.03 -8.36
C HIS A 81 -1.02 19.24 -8.78
N ALA A 82 -2.15 19.92 -8.89
CA ALA A 82 -3.43 19.42 -9.41
C ALA A 82 -3.37 18.78 -10.83
N VAL A 83 -2.17 18.62 -11.39
CA VAL A 83 -1.91 18.07 -12.72
C VAL A 83 -1.78 16.54 -12.70
N LEU A 84 -1.31 15.95 -11.60
CA LEU A 84 -1.23 14.49 -11.44
C LEU A 84 -2.33 14.00 -10.50
N GLY A 85 -3.28 13.26 -11.05
CA GLY A 85 -4.40 12.70 -10.28
C GLY A 85 -3.92 11.66 -9.26
N LYS A 86 -4.62 11.60 -8.13
CA LYS A 86 -4.43 10.53 -7.14
C LYS A 86 -4.66 9.17 -7.79
N THR A 87 -3.82 8.19 -7.46
CA THR A 87 -3.94 6.82 -7.96
C THR A 87 -4.18 5.89 -6.78
N LEU A 88 -5.35 5.26 -6.75
CA LEU A 88 -5.69 4.24 -5.77
C LEU A 88 -5.37 2.86 -6.36
N TYR A 89 -4.54 2.11 -5.66
CA TYR A 89 -4.22 0.73 -5.95
C TYR A 89 -4.79 -0.18 -4.86
N THR A 90 -5.67 -1.10 -5.25
CA THR A 90 -6.19 -2.12 -4.35
C THR A 90 -5.49 -3.45 -4.67
N PRO A 91 -4.65 -3.97 -3.75
CA PRO A 91 -4.00 -5.27 -3.96
C PRO A 91 -5.05 -6.38 -4.04
N SER A 92 -5.12 -7.10 -5.16
CA SER A 92 -5.92 -8.33 -5.28
C SER A 92 -5.02 -9.55 -5.31
N VAL A 93 -4.67 -10.07 -4.14
CA VAL A 93 -3.82 -11.27 -3.99
C VAL A 93 -4.68 -12.51 -3.76
N ASN A 94 -4.21 -13.67 -4.24
CA ASN A 94 -4.87 -14.98 -4.06
C ASN A 94 -4.16 -15.86 -3.02
N ARG A 95 -3.20 -15.30 -2.28
CA ARG A 95 -2.41 -15.94 -1.24
C ARG A 95 -1.81 -14.87 -0.34
N ILE A 96 -1.22 -15.30 0.78
CA ILE A 96 -0.38 -14.44 1.61
C ILE A 96 0.85 -14.04 0.80
N VAL A 97 1.11 -12.74 0.69
CA VAL A 97 2.30 -12.16 0.06
C VAL A 97 3.13 -11.50 1.16
N ASP A 98 4.35 -11.97 1.40
CA ASP A 98 5.21 -11.38 2.43
C ASP A 98 5.63 -9.95 2.07
N VAL A 99 6.12 -9.72 0.85
CA VAL A 99 6.49 -8.38 0.38
C VAL A 99 5.89 -8.11 -1.01
N LEU A 100 5.11 -7.04 -1.11
CA LEU A 100 4.63 -6.49 -2.38
C LEU A 100 5.56 -5.37 -2.83
N HIS A 101 6.29 -5.57 -3.93
CA HIS A 101 7.13 -4.52 -4.52
C HIS A 101 6.27 -3.65 -5.42
N VAL A 102 6.17 -2.37 -5.12
CA VAL A 102 5.35 -1.38 -5.81
C VAL A 102 6.27 -0.32 -6.40
N ASP A 103 6.39 -0.35 -7.72
CA ASP A 103 7.09 0.68 -8.48
C ASP A 103 6.09 1.76 -8.91
N ILE A 104 6.39 3.00 -8.51
CA ILE A 104 5.60 4.19 -8.79
C ILE A 104 6.29 4.93 -9.92
N GLY A 105 5.77 4.74 -11.12
CA GLY A 105 6.17 5.45 -12.32
C GLY A 105 5.21 6.60 -12.64
N ALA A 106 5.69 7.58 -13.39
CA ALA A 106 4.86 8.58 -14.06
C ALA A 106 5.41 8.71 -15.48
N ASP A 107 4.62 8.34 -16.48
CA ASP A 107 4.98 8.60 -17.87
C ASP A 107 5.04 10.12 -18.09
N ALA A 108 6.03 10.59 -18.86
CA ALA A 108 6.26 12.02 -19.10
C ALA A 108 5.07 12.76 -19.75
N GLY A 109 4.01 12.05 -20.16
CA GLY A 109 2.74 12.60 -20.62
C GLY A 109 1.48 12.03 -19.94
N ALA A 110 1.62 11.20 -18.90
CA ALA A 110 0.48 10.60 -18.20
C ALA A 110 -0.06 11.54 -17.11
N LYS A 111 -1.39 11.67 -17.04
CA LYS A 111 -2.09 12.43 -15.99
C LYS A 111 -2.26 11.66 -14.68
N SER A 112 -1.67 10.47 -14.57
CA SER A 112 -1.83 9.54 -13.46
C SER A 112 -0.55 8.74 -13.22
N PHE A 113 -0.34 8.29 -11.98
CA PHE A 113 0.77 7.42 -11.64
C PHE A 113 0.53 6.01 -12.20
N LYS A 114 1.59 5.36 -12.66
CA LYS A 114 1.62 3.94 -12.98
C LYS A 114 2.14 3.20 -11.75
N VAL A 115 1.31 2.34 -11.19
CA VAL A 115 1.66 1.51 -10.05
C VAL A 115 1.88 0.09 -10.56
N ALA A 116 3.14 -0.35 -10.62
CA ALA A 116 3.50 -1.71 -11.00
C ALA A 116 3.82 -2.52 -9.73
N ALA A 117 2.94 -3.46 -9.38
CA ALA A 117 3.11 -4.30 -8.21
C ALA A 117 3.61 -5.70 -8.59
N VAL A 118 4.83 -6.06 -8.17
CA VAL A 118 5.42 -7.39 -8.34
C VAL A 118 5.32 -8.14 -7.01
N ARG A 119 4.82 -9.38 -7.09
CA ARG A 119 4.69 -10.27 -5.94
C ARG A 119 5.94 -11.14 -5.90
N GLU A 120 6.71 -11.11 -4.82
CA GLU A 120 7.66 -12.21 -4.57
C GLU A 120 6.89 -13.44 -4.09
N ALA A 121 7.40 -14.61 -4.51
CA ALA A 121 6.65 -15.85 -4.55
C ALA A 121 7.03 -16.89 -3.51
#